data_AF-A0A969LDA1-F1
#
_entry.id   AF-A0A969LDA1-F1
#
_cell.length_a   1.000
_cell.length_b   1.000
_cell.length_c   1.000
_cell.angle_alpha   90.00
_cell.angle_beta   90.00
_cell.angle_gamma   90.00
#
_symmetry.space_group_name_H-M   'P 1'
#
loop_
_entity.id
_entity.type
_entity.pdbx_description
1 polymer ?
#
loop_
_entity_poly.entity_id
_entity_poly.type
_entity_poly.pdbx_seq_one_letter_code
_entity_poly.pdbx_strand_id
1 'polypeptide(L)'
;MIDIPAAWAGEVQFYELVFGAFPTFFVLVWMWEHWLKTPLPTWRYVMITFLAAGAFWINHYFQRSPGWLWAINLYTVAFLFAYWWLGARGRVRAAGWHAGVIGSAILLTFVFIGFEQLARLAVRQGVHEFWIMLVSFFGWVAMIAWSGQRRRAAETHK
;
A
#
# COMPACT_ATOMS: atom_id res chain seq x y z
N MET A 1 15.60 -18.88 -18.68
CA MET A 1 15.35 -17.51 -18.18
C MET A 1 14.15 -17.01 -18.97
N ILE A 2 13.10 -16.51 -18.31
CA ILE A 2 11.95 -15.94 -19.02
C ILE A 2 12.28 -14.47 -19.24
N ASP A 3 12.53 -14.08 -20.49
CA ASP A 3 12.80 -12.69 -20.84
C ASP A 3 11.48 -11.93 -21.00
N ILE A 4 11.27 -10.88 -20.20
CA ILE A 4 10.12 -9.99 -20.32
C ILE A 4 10.46 -8.92 -21.37
N PRO A 5 9.65 -8.73 -22.43
CA PRO A 5 9.92 -7.71 -23.44
C PRO A 5 9.98 -6.31 -22.83
N ALA A 6 11.06 -5.57 -23.07
CA ALA A 6 11.22 -4.20 -22.57
C ALA A 6 10.08 -3.26 -23.03
N ALA A 7 9.48 -3.53 -24.20
CA ALA A 7 8.34 -2.80 -24.71
C ALA A 7 7.07 -2.92 -23.83
N TRP A 8 6.97 -3.95 -22.99
CA TRP A 8 5.84 -4.15 -22.07
C TRP A 8 5.94 -3.29 -20.80
N ALA A 9 7.14 -2.79 -20.49
CA ALA A 9 7.38 -2.06 -19.26
C ALA A 9 6.58 -0.76 -19.19
N GLY A 10 6.10 -0.46 -17.97
CA GLY A 10 5.42 0.78 -17.64
C GLY A 10 6.37 1.91 -17.29
N GLU A 11 5.78 3.05 -16.90
CA GLU A 11 6.55 4.25 -16.54
C GLU A 11 6.83 4.36 -15.05
N VAL A 12 6.23 3.51 -14.22
CA VAL A 12 6.39 3.55 -12.76
C VAL A 12 7.77 3.02 -12.41
N GLN A 13 8.58 3.82 -11.72
CA GLN A 13 9.92 3.44 -11.28
C GLN A 13 9.94 2.93 -9.84
N PHE A 14 10.98 2.20 -9.48
CA PHE A 14 11.11 1.59 -8.15
C PHE A 14 11.10 2.61 -7.01
N TYR A 15 11.72 3.78 -7.18
CA TYR A 15 11.72 4.82 -6.13
C TYR A 15 10.30 5.36 -5.85
N GLU A 16 9.42 5.37 -6.86
CA GLU A 16 8.02 5.78 -6.70
C GLU A 16 7.27 4.77 -5.84
N LEU A 17 7.46 3.47 -6.09
CA LEU A 17 6.89 2.39 -5.29
C LEU A 17 7.30 2.50 -3.82
N VAL A 18 8.61 2.57 -3.55
CA VAL A 18 9.13 2.53 -2.18
C VAL A 18 8.67 3.78 -1.42
N PHE A 19 8.65 4.94 -2.08
CA PHE A 19 8.10 6.16 -1.50
C PHE A 19 6.58 6.11 -1.33
N GLY A 20 5.84 5.51 -2.25
CA GLY A 20 4.39 5.32 -2.12
C GLY A 20 4.01 4.43 -0.94
N ALA A 21 4.80 3.40 -0.67
CA ALA A 21 4.50 2.41 0.37
C ALA A 21 4.48 2.97 1.79
N PHE A 22 5.53 3.68 2.24
CA PHE A 22 5.63 4.08 3.64
C PHE A 22 4.61 5.13 4.14
N PRO A 23 4.27 6.20 3.41
CA PRO A 23 3.23 7.13 3.83
C PRO A 23 1.85 6.48 3.66
N THR A 24 1.68 5.56 2.70
CA THR A 24 0.44 4.78 2.58
C THR A 24 0.22 3.87 3.80
N PHE A 25 1.29 3.28 4.37
CA PHE A 25 1.19 2.56 5.64
C PHE A 25 0.70 3.45 6.78
N PHE A 26 1.21 4.68 6.90
CA PHE A 26 0.71 5.63 7.89
C PHE A 26 -0.79 5.91 7.71
N VAL A 27 -1.21 6.20 6.48
CA VAL A 27 -2.62 6.46 6.16
C VAL A 27 -3.49 5.24 6.46
N LEU A 28 -3.03 4.04 6.12
CA LEU A 28 -3.70 2.79 6.44
C LEU A 28 -3.90 2.62 7.96
N VAL A 29 -2.84 2.82 8.76
CA VAL A 29 -2.94 2.77 10.22
C VAL A 29 -3.96 3.79 10.71
N TRP A 30 -3.86 5.04 10.25
CA TRP A 30 -4.78 6.11 10.64
C TRP A 30 -6.24 5.77 10.30
N MET A 31 -6.50 5.28 9.08
CA MET A 31 -7.85 4.89 8.62
C MET A 31 -8.44 3.79 9.49
N TRP A 32 -7.68 2.74 9.81
CA TRP A 32 -8.19 1.65 10.63
C TRP A 32 -8.39 2.05 12.09
N GLU A 33 -7.50 2.86 12.65
CA GLU A 33 -7.55 3.25 14.06
C GLU A 33 -8.59 4.35 14.32
N HIS A 34 -8.70 5.34 13.45
CA HIS A 34 -9.53 6.53 13.70
C HIS A 34 -10.86 6.47 12.95
N TRP A 35 -10.85 6.09 11.67
CA TRP A 35 -12.07 6.07 10.86
C TRP A 35 -12.89 4.80 11.08
N LEU A 36 -12.28 3.63 10.89
CA LEU A 36 -12.94 2.34 11.08
C LEU A 36 -13.03 1.92 12.56
N LYS A 37 -12.33 2.63 13.45
CA LYS A 37 -12.30 2.44 14.91
C LYS A 37 -12.03 0.98 15.31
N THR A 38 -11.14 0.34 14.56
CA THR A 38 -10.90 -1.10 14.62
C THR A 38 -9.42 -1.36 14.37
N PRO A 39 -8.53 -1.06 15.32
CA PRO A 39 -7.09 -1.29 15.17
C PRO A 39 -6.80 -2.75 14.77
N LEU A 40 -5.90 -2.96 13.80
CA LEU A 40 -5.42 -4.28 13.36
C LEU A 40 -4.01 -4.55 13.86
N PRO A 41 -3.62 -5.77 14.28
CA PRO A 41 -2.23 -6.06 14.64
C PRO A 41 -1.23 -5.57 13.59
N THR A 42 -0.08 -5.04 14.01
CA THR A 42 0.90 -4.37 13.12
C THR A 42 1.26 -5.21 11.89
N TRP A 43 1.43 -6.53 12.05
CA TRP A 43 1.74 -7.42 10.93
C TRP A 43 0.68 -7.38 9.81
N ARG A 44 -0.59 -7.14 10.14
CA ARG A 44 -1.67 -7.02 9.14
C ARG A 44 -1.53 -5.75 8.33
N TYR A 45 -1.14 -4.63 8.96
CA TYR A 45 -0.86 -3.41 8.22
C TYR A 45 0.34 -3.58 7.29
N VAL A 46 1.42 -4.20 7.79
CA VAL A 46 2.60 -4.50 6.98
C VAL A 46 2.22 -5.37 5.78
N MET A 47 1.43 -6.42 6.00
CA MET A 47 0.97 -7.31 4.93
C MET A 47 0.07 -6.60 3.92
N ILE A 48 -0.88 -5.79 4.38
CA ILE A 48 -1.77 -5.02 3.50
C ILE A 48 -0.98 -4.05 2.62
N THR A 49 -0.04 -3.30 3.20
CA THR A 49 0.77 -2.36 2.41
C THR A 49 1.70 -3.08 1.44
N PHE A 50 2.29 -4.22 1.84
CA PHE A 50 3.08 -5.06 0.95
C PHE A 50 2.24 -5.58 -0.24
N LEU A 51 1.02 -6.04 0.03
CA LEU A 51 0.07 -6.45 -1.01
C LEU A 51 -0.46 -5.27 -1.83
N ALA A 52 -0.50 -4.05 -1.31
CA ALA A 52 -0.83 -2.88 -2.14
C ALA A 52 0.33 -2.57 -3.10
N ALA A 53 1.56 -2.62 -2.60
CA ALA A 53 2.77 -2.39 -3.38
C ALA A 53 2.95 -3.40 -4.51
N GLY A 54 2.49 -4.66 -4.38
CA GLY A 54 2.69 -5.66 -5.44
C GLY A 54 1.98 -5.36 -6.78
N ALA A 55 1.00 -4.44 -6.82
CA ALA A 55 0.45 -3.92 -8.07
C ALA A 55 1.53 -3.25 -8.94
N PHE A 56 2.61 -2.75 -8.32
CA PHE A 56 3.79 -2.24 -9.00
C PHE A 56 4.37 -3.27 -9.97
N TRP A 57 4.48 -4.56 -9.62
CA TRP A 57 5.09 -5.52 -10.54
C TRP A 57 4.30 -5.64 -11.84
N ILE A 58 2.97 -5.57 -11.75
CA ILE A 58 2.11 -5.63 -12.93
C ILE A 58 2.29 -4.39 -13.78
N ASN A 59 2.30 -3.20 -13.18
CA ASN A 59 2.45 -1.96 -13.93
C ASN A 59 3.88 -1.73 -14.41
N HIS A 60 4.90 -2.10 -13.65
CA HIS A 60 6.29 -1.92 -14.02
C HIS A 60 6.69 -2.85 -15.17
N TYR A 61 6.30 -4.13 -15.12
CA TYR A 61 6.75 -5.12 -16.11
C TYR A 61 5.75 -5.37 -17.25
N PHE A 62 4.46 -5.20 -17.01
CA PHE A 62 3.42 -5.68 -17.93
C PHE A 62 2.43 -4.62 -18.39
N GLN A 63 2.60 -3.33 -18.03
CA GLN A 63 1.60 -2.29 -18.33
C GLN A 63 1.21 -2.16 -19.79
N ARG A 64 2.15 -2.38 -20.72
CA ARG A 64 1.90 -2.28 -22.17
C ARG A 64 1.73 -3.65 -22.83
N SER A 65 1.63 -4.73 -22.04
CA SER A 65 1.40 -6.07 -22.56
C SER A 65 -0.07 -6.28 -22.96
N PRO A 66 -0.38 -7.17 -23.93
CA PRO A 66 -1.77 -7.51 -24.28
C PRO A 66 -2.59 -8.08 -23.11
N GLY A 67 -1.92 -8.72 -22.13
CA GLY A 67 -2.54 -9.34 -20.96
C GLY A 67 -2.69 -8.41 -19.75
N TRP A 68 -2.27 -7.14 -19.84
CA TRP A 68 -2.21 -6.24 -18.69
C TRP A 68 -3.54 -6.09 -17.96
N LEU A 69 -4.63 -5.83 -18.70
CA LEU A 69 -5.96 -5.64 -18.12
C LEU A 69 -6.43 -6.87 -17.34
N TRP A 70 -6.10 -8.07 -17.80
CA TRP A 70 -6.41 -9.31 -17.08
C TRP A 70 -5.60 -9.40 -15.79
N ALA A 71 -4.29 -9.16 -15.88
CA ALA A 71 -3.38 -9.23 -14.74
C ALA A 71 -3.78 -8.23 -13.65
N ILE A 72 -3.99 -6.96 -13.99
CA ILE A 72 -4.29 -5.91 -13.01
C ILE A 72 -5.68 -6.10 -12.37
N ASN A 73 -6.69 -6.54 -13.13
CA ASN A 73 -8.03 -6.80 -12.59
C ASN A 73 -8.04 -8.03 -11.68
N LEU A 74 -7.38 -9.13 -12.09
CA LEU A 74 -7.26 -10.32 -11.24
C LEU A 74 -6.53 -9.99 -9.94
N TYR A 75 -5.45 -9.21 -10.04
CA TYR A 75 -4.72 -8.75 -8.86
C TYR A 75 -5.58 -7.86 -7.96
N THR A 76 -6.36 -6.94 -8.53
CA THR A 76 -7.26 -6.06 -7.78
C THR A 76 -8.29 -6.89 -7.00
N VAL A 77 -8.90 -7.90 -7.61
CA VAL A 77 -9.82 -8.81 -6.93
C VAL A 77 -9.12 -9.57 -5.81
N ALA A 78 -7.93 -10.12 -6.07
CA ALA A 78 -7.14 -10.83 -5.06
C ALA A 78 -6.75 -9.91 -3.89
N PHE A 79 -6.36 -8.67 -4.17
CA PHE A 79 -6.03 -7.66 -3.17
C PHE A 79 -7.26 -7.31 -2.32
N LEU A 80 -8.41 -7.01 -2.93
CA LEU A 80 -9.64 -6.69 -2.19
C LEU A 80 -10.07 -7.84 -1.29
N PHE A 81 -9.97 -9.08 -1.78
CA PHE A 81 -10.23 -10.28 -0.98
C PHE A 81 -9.26 -10.38 0.20
N ALA A 82 -7.96 -10.25 -0.03
CA ALA A 82 -6.95 -10.30 1.04
C ALA A 82 -7.12 -9.17 2.06
N TYR A 83 -7.44 -7.96 1.59
CA TYR A 83 -7.72 -6.80 2.43
C TYR A 83 -8.92 -7.06 3.34
N TRP A 84 -10.02 -7.56 2.79
CA TRP A 84 -11.20 -7.95 3.57
C TRP A 84 -10.88 -9.07 4.56
N TRP A 85 -10.12 -10.07 4.13
CA TRP A 85 -9.73 -11.21 4.96
C TRP A 85 -8.88 -10.78 6.16
N LEU A 86 -7.88 -9.94 5.92
CA LEU A 86 -6.97 -9.42 6.95
C LEU A 86 -7.69 -8.41 7.86
N GLY A 87 -8.58 -7.59 7.32
CA GLY A 87 -9.19 -6.49 8.05
C GLY A 87 -10.52 -6.81 8.73
N ALA A 88 -11.45 -7.40 7.99
CA ALA A 88 -12.89 -7.42 8.33
C ALA A 88 -13.49 -8.80 8.60
N ARG A 89 -12.87 -9.88 8.10
CA ARG A 89 -13.39 -11.25 8.29
C ARG A 89 -13.68 -11.55 9.75
N GLY A 90 -14.86 -12.13 10.01
CA GLY A 90 -15.29 -12.59 11.32
C GLY A 90 -15.73 -11.48 12.29
N ARG A 91 -15.82 -10.22 11.84
CA ARG A 91 -16.30 -9.12 12.67
C ARG A 91 -17.81 -8.95 12.52
N VAL A 92 -18.53 -8.93 13.64
CA VAL A 92 -19.96 -8.63 13.68
C VAL A 92 -20.15 -7.10 13.64
N ARG A 93 -20.38 -6.56 12.44
CA ARG A 93 -20.60 -5.13 12.18
C ARG A 93 -21.71 -4.95 11.15
N ALA A 94 -22.26 -3.74 11.07
CA ALA A 94 -23.28 -3.40 10.08
C ALA A 94 -22.74 -3.49 8.64
N ALA A 95 -23.60 -3.77 7.66
CA ALA A 95 -23.23 -3.85 6.25
C ALA A 95 -22.52 -2.57 5.75
N GLY A 96 -22.95 -1.39 6.21
CA GLY A 96 -22.31 -0.11 5.88
C GLY A 96 -20.85 -0.02 6.37
N TRP A 97 -20.50 -0.68 7.47
CA TRP A 97 -19.11 -0.72 7.93
C TRP A 97 -18.24 -1.59 7.00
N HIS A 98 -18.77 -2.73 6.52
CA HIS A 98 -18.07 -3.56 5.54
C HIS A 98 -17.90 -2.84 4.19
N ALA A 99 -18.91 -2.09 3.75
CA ALA A 99 -18.79 -1.20 2.60
C ALA A 99 -17.70 -0.14 2.83
N GLY A 100 -17.64 0.44 4.04
CA GLY A 100 -16.57 1.35 4.46
C GLY A 100 -15.17 0.71 4.39
N VAL A 101 -15.02 -0.55 4.81
CA VAL A 101 -13.74 -1.29 4.67
C VAL A 101 -13.33 -1.44 3.21
N ILE A 102 -14.23 -1.88 2.33
CA ILE A 102 -13.90 -2.02 0.90
C ILE A 102 -13.60 -0.66 0.26
N GLY A 103 -14.41 0.36 0.56
CA GLY A 103 -14.17 1.73 0.12
C GLY A 103 -12.81 2.27 0.61
N SER A 104 -12.39 1.89 1.80
CA SER A 104 -11.09 2.25 2.36
C SER A 104 -9.92 1.66 1.55
N ALA A 105 -10.07 0.45 1.00
CA ALA A 105 -9.05 -0.15 0.13
C ALA A 105 -8.91 0.61 -1.19
N ILE A 106 -10.04 1.03 -1.77
CA ILE A 106 -10.07 1.84 -3.01
C ILE A 106 -9.43 3.22 -2.75
N LEU A 107 -9.77 3.86 -1.63
CA LEU A 107 -9.16 5.14 -1.25
C LEU A 107 -7.64 5.02 -1.10
N LEU A 108 -7.17 3.93 -0.48
CA LEU A 108 -5.74 3.68 -0.32
C LEU A 108 -5.01 3.56 -1.67
N THR A 109 -5.65 3.03 -2.70
CA THR A 109 -5.08 3.01 -4.06
C THR A 109 -4.80 4.42 -4.56
N PHE A 110 -5.76 5.34 -4.42
CA PHE A 110 -5.57 6.74 -4.83
C PHE A 110 -4.50 7.44 -4.00
N VAL A 111 -4.44 7.16 -2.69
CA VAL A 111 -3.40 7.67 -1.80
C VAL A 111 -2.01 7.19 -2.25
N PHE A 112 -1.88 5.90 -2.54
CA PHE A 112 -0.62 5.31 -3.00
C PHE A 112 -0.15 5.97 -4.30
N ILE A 113 -1.03 6.05 -5.30
CA ILE A 113 -0.73 6.71 -6.59
C ILE A 113 -0.36 8.19 -6.37
N GLY A 114 -1.07 8.89 -5.46
CA GLY A 114 -0.75 10.26 -5.10
C GLY A 114 0.69 10.41 -4.61
N PHE A 115 1.15 9.51 -3.74
CA PHE A 115 2.53 9.52 -3.26
C PHE A 115 3.55 9.13 -4.33
N GLU A 116 3.24 8.18 -5.23
CA GLU A 116 4.07 7.89 -6.41
C GLU A 116 4.27 9.15 -7.26
N GLN A 117 3.18 9.89 -7.54
CA GLN A 117 3.27 11.13 -8.31
C GLN A 117 4.06 12.22 -7.58
N LEU A 118 3.99 12.30 -6.25
CA LEU A 118 4.80 13.23 -5.45
C LEU A 118 6.29 12.89 -5.53
N ALA A 119 6.66 11.60 -5.44
CA ALA A 119 8.04 11.16 -5.64
C ALA A 119 8.54 11.50 -7.04
N ARG A 120 7.73 11.20 -8.06
CA ARG A 120 8.02 11.53 -9.47
C ARG A 120 8.22 13.03 -9.66
N LEU A 121 7.38 13.86 -9.04
CA LEU A 121 7.50 15.32 -9.09
C LEU A 121 8.80 15.79 -8.41
N ALA A 122 9.14 15.27 -7.23
CA ALA A 122 10.37 15.62 -6.53
C ALA A 122 11.61 15.30 -7.38
N VAL A 123 11.64 14.14 -8.04
CA VAL A 123 12.73 13.77 -8.94
C VAL A 123 12.82 14.69 -10.16
N ARG A 124 11.67 15.04 -10.76
CA ARG A 124 11.62 16.04 -11.84
C ARG A 124 12.10 17.43 -11.42
N GLN A 125 12.00 17.76 -10.13
CA GLN A 125 12.51 19.00 -9.55
C GLN A 125 14.01 18.93 -9.16
N GLY A 126 14.68 17.81 -9.42
CA GLY A 126 16.12 17.64 -9.20
C GLY A 126 16.49 16.88 -7.93
N VAL A 127 15.53 16.35 -7.16
CA VAL A 127 15.85 15.46 -6.04
C VAL A 127 16.32 14.12 -6.59
N HIS A 128 17.52 13.70 -6.21
CA HIS A 128 18.03 12.40 -6.66
C HIS A 128 17.21 11.24 -6.08
N GLU A 129 16.90 10.22 -6.90
CA GLU A 129 16.11 9.04 -6.51
C GLU A 129 16.66 8.34 -5.26
N PHE A 130 17.99 8.37 -5.10
CA PHE A 130 18.69 7.89 -3.90
C PHE A 130 18.10 8.46 -2.61
N TRP A 131 17.84 9.77 -2.54
CA TRP A 131 17.32 10.41 -1.34
C TRP A 131 15.88 10.02 -1.07
N ILE A 132 15.09 9.87 -2.14
CA ILE A 132 13.71 9.37 -2.05
C ILE A 132 13.71 7.95 -1.46
N MET A 133 14.54 7.06 -1.98
CA MET A 133 14.66 5.70 -1.47
C MET A 133 15.18 5.66 -0.03
N LEU A 134 16.22 6.45 0.29
CA LEU A 134 16.82 6.51 1.63
C LEU A 134 15.77 6.90 2.68
N VAL A 135 15.05 8.00 2.45
CA VAL A 135 13.97 8.45 3.32
C VAL A 135 12.88 7.40 3.44
N SER A 136 12.55 6.72 2.34
CA SER A 136 11.49 5.72 2.34
C SER A 136 11.84 4.48 3.16
N PHE A 137 13.07 3.97 3.06
CA PHE A 137 13.52 2.82 3.86
C PHE A 137 13.56 3.13 5.35
N PHE A 138 14.15 4.27 5.75
CA PHE A 138 14.17 4.66 7.16
C PHE A 138 12.78 5.04 7.67
N GLY A 139 11.97 5.71 6.83
CA GLY A 139 10.58 6.03 7.12
C GLY A 139 9.75 4.79 7.38
N TRP A 140 9.90 3.74 6.55
CA TRP A 140 9.23 2.45 6.75
C TRP A 140 9.53 1.83 8.11
N VAL A 141 10.83 1.73 8.46
CA VAL A 141 11.28 1.17 9.74
C VAL A 141 10.76 1.99 10.92
N ALA A 142 10.89 3.32 10.84
CA ALA A 142 10.41 4.23 11.88
C ALA A 142 8.90 4.11 12.09
N MET A 143 8.13 4.03 11.00
CA MET A 143 6.67 3.89 11.05
C MET A 143 6.20 2.57 11.65
N ILE A 144 6.86 1.46 11.31
CA ILE A 144 6.56 0.15 11.91
C ILE A 144 6.89 0.18 13.40
N ALA A 145 8.08 0.67 13.78
CA ALA A 145 8.49 0.79 15.18
C ALA A 145 7.51 1.63 16.00
N TRP A 146 7.13 2.81 15.47
CA TRP A 146 6.13 3.69 16.06
C TRP A 146 4.78 3.00 16.27
N SER A 147 4.26 2.32 15.23
CA SER A 147 2.98 1.61 15.32
C SER A 147 3.02 0.49 16.36
N GLY A 148 4.14 -0.22 16.47
CA GLY A 148 4.34 -1.29 17.43
C GLY A 148 4.42 -0.79 18.88
N GLN A 149 5.15 0.30 19.12
CA GLN A 149 5.28 0.91 20.44
C GLN A 149 3.93 1.42 20.97
N ARG A 150 3.17 2.15 20.14
CA ARG A 150 1.85 2.67 20.51
C ARG A 150 0.87 1.57 20.96
N ARG A 151 0.94 0.40 20.32
CA ARG A 151 0.09 -0.74 20.66
C ARG A 151 0.46 -1.37 21.98
N ARG A 152 1.76 -1.57 22.23
CA ARG A 152 2.25 -2.06 23.52
C ARG A 152 1.81 -1.14 24.66
N ALA A 153 1.92 0.19 24.47
CA ALA A 153 1.46 1.16 25.46
C ALA A 153 -0.06 1.10 25.69
N ALA A 154 -0.87 0.90 24.64
CA ALA A 154 -2.31 0.77 24.77
C ALA A 154 -2.77 -0.53 25.47
N GLU A 155 -1.93 -1.57 25.46
CA GLU A 155 -2.18 -2.84 26.15
C GLU A 155 -1.79 -2.78 27.63
N THR A 156 -0.77 -1.99 28.00
CA THR A 156 -0.35 -1.82 29.40
C THR A 156 -1.28 -0.93 30.24
N HIS A 157 -2.17 -0.17 29.60
CA HIS A 157 -3.12 0.73 30.26
C HIS A 157 -4.58 0.21 30.26
N LYS A 158 -4.79 -1.05 29.88
CA LYS A 158 -6.07 -1.76 29.98
C LYS A 158 -6.04 -2.76 31.12
#